data_AF-A0A7K2LVI5-F1
#
_entry.id   AF-A0A7K2LVI5-F1
#
_cell.length_a   1.000
_cell.length_b   1.000
_cell.length_c   1.000
_cell.angle_alpha   90.00
_cell.angle_beta   90.00
_cell.angle_gamma   90.00
#
_symmetry.space_group_name_H-M   'P 1'
#
loop_
_entity.id
_entity.type
_entity.pdbx_description
1 polymer ?
#
loop_
_entity_poly.entity_id
_entity_poly.type
_entity_poly.pdbx_seq_one_letter_code
_entity_poly.pdbx_strand_id
1 'polypeptide(L)' 'PVTAEQALTGLMALEGCTSHAARAVGEQDVAGRIAPGYRADLTAFAVDPVTAPADELGEAPVVLTMTGGTVVHRM' A
#
# COMPACT_ATOMS: atom_id res chain seq x y z
N PRO A 1 14.37 17.44 13.36
CA PRO A 1 14.23 16.06 13.90
C PRO A 1 12.79 15.57 13.69
N VAL A 2 12.57 14.26 13.57
CA VAL A 2 11.22 13.65 13.53
C VAL A 2 10.89 13.13 14.93
N THR A 3 9.75 13.52 15.50
CA THR A 3 9.29 13.13 16.84
C THR A 3 8.08 12.18 16.78
N ALA A 4 7.71 11.59 17.92
CA ALA A 4 6.56 10.69 18.00
C ALA A 4 5.24 11.38 17.61
N GLU A 5 5.10 12.69 17.91
CA GLU A 5 3.93 13.47 17.51
C GLU A 5 3.84 13.71 16.00
N GLN A 6 4.93 13.47 15.26
CA GLN A 6 4.99 13.57 13.80
C GLN A 6 4.81 12.21 13.10
N ALA A 7 4.57 11.14 13.86
CA ALA A 7 4.32 9.82 13.31
C ALA A 7 3.05 9.82 12.44
N LEU A 8 3.12 9.15 11.29
CA LEU A 8 1.96 8.93 10.45
C LEU A 8 1.05 7.88 11.11
N THR A 9 -0.27 8.04 10.92
CA THR A 9 -1.19 6.93 11.17
C THR A 9 -0.99 5.85 10.12
N GLY A 10 -1.45 4.61 10.38
CA GLY A 10 -1.37 3.53 9.41
C GLY A 10 -2.06 3.87 8.08
N LEU A 11 -3.22 4.56 8.14
CA LEU A 11 -3.91 5.03 6.94
C LEU A 11 -3.07 6.07 6.16
N MET A 12 -2.49 7.05 6.85
CA MET A 12 -1.63 8.06 6.19
C MET A 12 -0.41 7.41 5.53
N ALA A 13 0.20 6.41 6.18
CA ALA A 13 1.31 5.66 5.62
C ALA A 13 0.87 4.86 4.37
N LEU A 14 -0.27 4.17 4.44
CA LEU A 14 -0.82 3.41 3.32
C LEU A 14 -1.14 4.32 2.12
N GLU A 15 -1.79 5.46 2.35
CA GLU A 15 -2.05 6.46 1.30
C GLU A 15 -0.75 7.01 0.72
N GLY A 16 0.25 7.28 1.57
CA GLY A 16 1.60 7.68 1.19
C GLY A 16 2.26 6.74 0.18
N CYS A 17 2.09 5.43 0.36
CA CYS A 17 2.61 4.39 -0.52
C CYS A 17 1.70 4.07 -1.72
N THR A 18 0.48 4.61 -1.80
CA THR A 18 -0.50 4.25 -2.82
C THR A 18 -1.06 5.48 -3.54
N SER A 19 -2.15 6.05 -3.07
CA SER A 19 -2.88 7.15 -3.73
C SER A 19 -2.03 8.43 -3.82
N HIS A 20 -1.30 8.78 -2.77
CA HIS A 20 -0.42 9.95 -2.75
C HIS A 20 0.82 9.73 -3.63
N ALA A 21 1.39 8.52 -3.65
CA ALA A 21 2.48 8.17 -4.56
C ALA A 21 2.06 8.32 -6.03
N ALA A 22 0.90 7.77 -6.42
CA ALA A 22 0.36 7.91 -7.77
C ALA A 22 0.13 9.38 -8.16
N ARG A 23 -0.43 10.18 -7.24
CA ARG A 23 -0.60 11.63 -7.45
C ARG A 23 0.74 12.35 -7.64
N ALA A 24 1.76 12.01 -6.85
CA ALA A 24 3.07 12.66 -6.90
C ALA A 24 3.75 12.51 -8.26
N VAL A 25 3.47 11.41 -8.98
CA VAL A 25 4.00 11.13 -10.32
C VAL A 25 3.01 11.42 -11.47
N GLY A 26 1.83 11.97 -11.16
CA GLY A 26 0.82 12.30 -12.16
C GLY A 26 -0.02 11.12 -12.69
N GLU A 27 0.00 9.97 -12.00
CA GLU A 27 -0.71 8.74 -12.38
C GLU A 27 -2.01 8.50 -11.58
N GLN A 28 -2.52 9.49 -10.85
CA GLN A 28 -3.69 9.33 -9.95
C GLN A 28 -4.98 8.84 -10.64
N ASP A 29 -5.06 8.95 -11.97
CA ASP A 29 -6.23 8.53 -12.77
C ASP A 29 -6.12 7.08 -13.28
N VAL A 30 -4.95 6.45 -13.11
CA VAL A 30 -4.67 5.08 -13.60
C VAL A 30 -4.00 4.18 -12.56
N ALA A 31 -3.55 4.70 -11.41
CA ALA A 31 -2.83 3.94 -10.37
C ALA A 31 -3.12 4.43 -8.94
N GLY A 32 -2.65 3.68 -7.95
CA GLY A 32 -2.71 4.04 -6.52
C GLY A 32 -4.06 3.82 -5.85
N ARG A 33 -5.06 3.28 -6.57
CA ARG A 33 -6.38 2.92 -6.03
C ARG A 33 -6.89 1.63 -6.67
N ILE A 34 -7.71 0.90 -5.91
CA ILE A 34 -8.44 -0.28 -6.39
C ILE A 34 -9.78 0.21 -6.95
N ALA A 35 -9.85 0.46 -8.25
CA ALA A 35 -11.06 0.92 -8.92
C ALA A 35 -11.08 0.49 -10.39
N PRO A 36 -12.25 0.36 -11.03
CA PRO A 36 -12.34 0.11 -12.47
C PRO A 36 -11.57 1.16 -13.29
N GLY A 37 -10.81 0.72 -14.30
CA GLY A 37 -9.97 1.58 -15.13
C GLY A 37 -8.55 1.81 -14.61
N TYR A 38 -8.23 1.33 -13.39
CA TYR A 38 -6.89 1.44 -12.81
C TYR A 38 -6.06 0.19 -13.13
N ARG A 39 -4.73 0.35 -13.13
CA ARG A 39 -3.80 -0.79 -13.22
C ARG A 39 -4.12 -1.79 -12.12
N ALA A 40 -4.18 -3.06 -12.49
CA ALA A 40 -4.42 -4.16 -11.57
C ALA A 40 -3.12 -4.54 -10.83
N ASP A 41 -2.58 -3.57 -10.08
CA ASP A 41 -1.41 -3.71 -9.22
C ASP A 41 -1.89 -3.79 -7.76
N LEU A 42 -1.74 -4.96 -7.12
CA LEU A 42 -2.25 -5.21 -5.77
C LEU A 42 -1.21 -5.94 -4.91
N THR A 43 -1.16 -5.60 -3.63
CA THR A 43 -0.43 -6.35 -2.60
C THR A 43 -1.40 -6.68 -1.46
N ALA A 44 -1.46 -7.95 -1.07
CA ALA A 44 -2.24 -8.40 0.07
C ALA A 44 -1.30 -8.84 1.20
N PHE A 45 -1.46 -8.26 2.38
CA PHE A 45 -0.75 -8.62 3.60
C PHE A 45 -1.59 -9.61 4.43
N ALA A 46 -0.93 -10.43 5.25
CA ALA A 46 -1.61 -11.33 6.19
C ALA A 46 -2.25 -10.59 7.38
N VAL A 47 -1.91 -9.31 7.57
CA VAL A 47 -2.48 -8.40 8.58
C VAL A 47 -3.06 -7.17 7.89
N ASP A 48 -3.90 -6.41 8.60
CA ASP A 48 -4.40 -5.12 8.10
C ASP A 48 -3.32 -4.04 8.27
N PRO A 49 -2.76 -3.47 7.17
CA PRO A 49 -1.70 -2.46 7.24
C PRO A 49 -2.15 -1.12 7.84
N VAL A 50 -3.46 -0.89 8.01
CA VAL A 50 -3.99 0.34 8.61
C VAL A 50 -3.98 0.26 10.13
N THR A 51 -4.22 -0.93 10.70
CA THR A 51 -4.44 -1.09 12.14
C THR A 51 -3.36 -1.91 12.85
N ALA A 52 -2.59 -2.72 12.13
CA ALA A 52 -1.51 -3.49 12.73
C ALA A 52 -0.39 -2.57 13.29
N PRO A 53 0.28 -2.95 14.39
CA PRO A 53 1.51 -2.30 14.84
C PRO A 53 2.56 -2.26 13.72
N ALA A 54 3.34 -1.19 13.64
CA ALA A 54 4.33 -1.01 12.56
C ALA A 54 5.36 -2.15 12.50
N ASP A 55 5.83 -2.63 13.66
CA ASP A 55 6.79 -3.73 13.74
C ASP A 55 6.15 -5.06 13.28
N GLU A 56 4.87 -5.30 13.58
CA GLU A 56 4.14 -6.48 13.12
C GLU A 56 3.91 -6.43 11.60
N LEU A 57 3.51 -5.27 11.08
CA LEU A 57 3.35 -5.07 9.64
C LEU A 57 4.66 -5.28 8.87
N GLY A 58 5.79 -4.83 9.43
CA GLY A 58 7.12 -4.98 8.81
C GLY A 58 7.53 -6.44 8.61
N GLU A 59 7.05 -7.34 9.47
CA GLU A 59 7.31 -8.79 9.40
C GLU A 59 6.15 -9.59 8.80
N ALA A 60 5.02 -8.92 8.50
CA ALA A 60 3.82 -9.59 8.04
C ALA A 60 4.02 -10.23 6.66
N PRO A 61 3.64 -11.50 6.48
CA PRO A 61 3.71 -12.12 5.17
C PRO A 61 2.90 -11.38 4.11
N VAL A 62 3.51 -11.18 2.95
CA VAL A 62 2.78 -10.80 1.73
C VAL A 62 2.17 -12.07 1.14
N VAL A 63 0.85 -12.20 1.27
CA VAL A 63 0.07 -13.36 0.81
C VAL A 63 -0.03 -13.39 -0.72
N LEU A 64 -0.07 -12.21 -1.35
CA LEU A 64 -0.18 -12.07 -2.79
C LEU A 64 0.42 -10.75 -3.27
N THR A 65 1.11 -10.80 -4.40
CA THR A 65 1.44 -9.62 -5.22
C THR A 65 0.97 -9.84 -6.64
N MET A 66 0.27 -8.86 -7.19
CA MET A 66 -0.20 -8.83 -8.57
C MET A 66 0.33 -7.57 -9.25
N THR A 67 0.76 -7.71 -10.50
CA THR A 67 1.23 -6.61 -11.35
C THR A 67 0.56 -6.72 -12.71
N GLY A 68 -0.10 -5.65 -13.16
CA GLY A 68 -0.81 -5.62 -14.44
C GLY A 68 -1.85 -6.75 -14.60
N GLY A 69 -2.45 -7.21 -13.51
CA GLY A 69 -3.41 -8.33 -13.51
C GLY A 69 -2.78 -9.72 -13.47
N THR A 70 -1.45 -9.84 -13.43
CA THR A 70 -0.74 -11.12 -13.30
C THR A 70 -0.26 -11.30 -11.87
N VAL A 71 -0.61 -12.42 -11.23
CA VAL A 71 -0.08 -12.78 -9.91
C VAL A 71 1.40 -13.15 -10.07
N VAL A 72 2.29 -12.33 -9.52
CA VAL A 72 3.75 -12.51 -9.60
C VAL A 72 4.34 -13.13 -8.32
N HIS A 73 3.59 -13.07 -7.22
CA HIS A 73 3.94 -13.72 -5.95
C HIS A 73 2.67 -14.23 -5.26
N ARG A 74 2.75 -15.43 -4.68
CA ARG A 74 1.70 -16.02 -3.84
C ARG A 74 2.36 -16.99 -2.85
N MET A 75 2.02 -16.84 -1.58
CA MET A 75 2.40 -17.73 -0.48
C MET A 75 1.28 -18.73 -0.16
#